data_AF-A0AAV4UGN5-F1
#
_entry.id   AF-A0AAV4UGN5-F1
#
_cell.length_a   1.000
_cell.length_b   1.000
_cell.length_c   1.000
_cell.angle_alpha   90.00
_cell.angle_beta   90.00
_cell.angle_gamma   90.00
#
_symmetry.space_group_name_H-M   'P 1'
#
loop_
_entity.id
_entity.type
_entity.pdbx_description
1 polymer ?
#
loop_
_entity_poly.entity_id
_entity_poly.type
_entity_poly.pdbx_seq_one_letter_code
_entity_poly.pdbx_strand_id
1 'polypeptide(L)'
;RETRRDPQTPLFQIQLQSPPNSENIWNIDSLLYIKIKVEKYNTSGTIGQCHRCQLFGYSSVNCRLPARCVKCAGPHLTGECSHTTKMENPVCANCKRPHPASYRGCPNSPNLPLPLTH
;
A
#
# COMPACT_ATOMS: atom_id res chain seq x y z
N ARG A 1 24.27 -15.60 9.12
CA ARG A 1 23.01 -15.82 9.86
C ARG A 1 21.90 -15.95 8.82
N GLU A 2 21.60 -17.17 8.43
CA GLU A 2 20.57 -17.47 7.42
C GLU A 2 19.19 -17.27 8.06
N THR A 3 18.36 -16.43 7.46
CA THR A 3 16.96 -16.34 7.81
C THR A 3 16.29 -17.62 7.31
N ARG A 4 15.85 -18.49 8.22
CA ARG A 4 14.95 -19.58 7.86
C ARG A 4 13.76 -18.96 7.14
N ARG A 5 13.63 -19.22 5.84
CA ARG A 5 12.37 -18.97 5.13
C ARG A 5 11.40 -20.02 5.68
N ASP A 6 10.54 -19.58 6.58
CA ASP A 6 9.35 -20.33 6.98
C ASP A 6 8.67 -20.82 5.68
N PRO A 7 8.32 -22.12 5.53
CA PRO A 7 7.56 -22.58 4.38
C PRO A 7 6.39 -21.64 4.13
N GLN A 8 6.30 -21.13 2.91
CA GLN A 8 5.35 -20.09 2.54
C GLN A 8 3.93 -20.66 2.63
N THR A 9 3.30 -20.53 3.80
CA THR A 9 1.90 -20.89 4.00
C THR A 9 1.06 -20.05 3.03
N PRO A 10 0.22 -20.66 2.19
CA PRO A 10 -0.59 -19.91 1.25
C PRO A 10 -1.54 -18.98 2.03
N LEU A 11 -1.43 -17.68 1.76
CA LEU A 11 -2.29 -16.65 2.35
C LEU A 11 -3.53 -16.46 1.45
N PHE A 12 -4.70 -16.55 2.06
CA PHE A 12 -5.98 -16.32 1.39
C PHE A 12 -6.70 -15.13 2.04
N GLN A 13 -7.24 -14.23 1.23
CA GLN A 13 -8.11 -13.17 1.70
C GLN A 13 -9.56 -13.55 1.40
N ILE A 14 -10.41 -13.59 2.43
CA ILE A 14 -11.84 -13.89 2.33
C ILE A 14 -12.61 -12.68 2.83
N GLN A 15 -13.54 -12.18 2.02
CA GLN A 15 -14.46 -11.13 2.42
C GLN A 15 -15.82 -11.74 2.73
N LEU A 16 -16.24 -11.65 3.99
CA LEU A 16 -17.54 -12.14 4.45
C LEU A 16 -18.47 -10.95 4.69
N GLN A 17 -19.72 -11.05 4.25
CA GLN A 17 -20.78 -10.13 4.67
C GLN A 17 -21.10 -10.44 6.14
N SER A 18 -21.17 -9.45 7.02
CA SER A 18 -21.29 -9.64 8.48
C SER A 18 -22.60 -10.35 8.85
N PRO A 19 -22.63 -11.68 9.04
CA PRO A 19 -23.85 -12.39 9.41
C PRO A 19 -24.05 -12.28 10.93
N PRO A 20 -25.24 -12.59 11.46
CA PRO A 20 -25.35 -12.93 12.87
C PRO A 20 -24.32 -14.02 13.21
N ASN A 21 -23.55 -13.83 14.28
CA ASN A 21 -22.45 -14.69 14.74
C ASN A 21 -21.10 -14.58 13.99
N SER A 22 -20.80 -13.48 13.30
CA SER A 22 -19.48 -13.21 12.69
C SER A 22 -18.31 -13.36 13.67
N GLU A 23 -18.52 -13.06 14.96
CA GLU A 23 -17.54 -13.21 16.05
C GLU A 23 -17.00 -14.64 16.19
N ASN A 24 -17.76 -15.67 15.80
CA ASN A 24 -17.33 -17.06 15.94
C ASN A 24 -16.14 -17.41 15.04
N ILE A 25 -15.85 -16.61 14.00
CA ILE A 25 -14.73 -16.86 13.10
C ILE A 25 -13.38 -16.87 13.82
N TRP A 26 -13.25 -16.08 14.89
CA TRP A 26 -12.02 -15.98 15.67
C TRP A 26 -11.69 -17.27 16.44
N ASN A 27 -12.69 -18.14 16.63
CA ASN A 27 -12.56 -19.41 17.35
C ASN A 27 -12.28 -20.61 16.42
N ILE A 28 -12.23 -20.41 15.10
CA ILE A 28 -11.98 -21.49 14.13
C ILE A 28 -10.46 -21.74 14.04
N ASP A 29 -10.04 -22.96 14.36
CA ASP A 29 -8.64 -23.42 14.29
C ASP A 29 -8.37 -24.43 13.17
N SER A 30 -9.43 -24.88 12.50
CA SER A 30 -9.38 -25.88 11.45
C SER A 30 -10.47 -25.71 10.40
N LEU A 31 -10.12 -25.90 9.13
CA LEU A 31 -11.05 -25.93 7.99
C LEU A 31 -10.64 -27.06 7.05
N LEU A 32 -11.60 -27.92 6.65
CA LEU A 32 -11.36 -29.02 5.71
C LEU A 32 -10.13 -29.87 6.09
N TYR A 33 -9.99 -30.21 7.37
CA TYR A 33 -8.86 -30.97 7.94
C TYR A 33 -7.50 -30.26 7.90
N ILE A 34 -7.46 -28.97 7.54
CA ILE A 34 -6.27 -28.13 7.55
C ILE A 34 -6.29 -27.29 8.83
N LYS A 35 -5.21 -27.30 9.60
CA LYS A 35 -5.02 -26.36 10.71
C LYS A 35 -4.82 -24.95 10.16
N ILE A 36 -5.61 -24.00 10.65
CA ILE A 36 -5.56 -22.61 10.22
C ILE A 36 -5.37 -21.69 11.43
N LYS A 37 -4.97 -20.45 11.15
CA LYS A 37 -4.97 -19.36 12.13
C LYS A 37 -5.74 -18.20 11.53
N VAL A 38 -6.83 -17.81 12.19
CA VAL A 38 -7.60 -16.62 11.80
C VAL A 38 -6.97 -15.41 12.45
N GLU A 39 -6.58 -14.42 11.64
CA GLU A 39 -6.00 -13.17 12.11
C GLU A 39 -6.77 -11.99 11.53
N LYS A 40 -6.82 -10.87 12.28
CA LYS A 40 -7.37 -9.62 11.75
C LYS A 40 -6.54 -9.21 10.54
N TYR A 41 -7.22 -8.87 9.44
CA TYR A 41 -6.54 -8.32 8.27
C TYR A 41 -5.87 -7.00 8.64
N ASN A 42 -4.54 -7.00 8.70
CA ASN A 42 -3.77 -5.80 8.99
C ASN A 42 -3.55 -5.03 7.69
N THR A 43 -4.44 -4.09 7.38
CA THR A 43 -4.13 -3.06 6.40
C THR A 43 -3.00 -2.23 6.99
N SER A 44 -1.82 -2.23 6.37
CA SER A 44 -0.85 -1.17 6.61
C SER A 44 -1.60 0.15 6.50
N GLY A 45 -1.61 0.99 7.54
CA GLY A 45 -2.38 2.24 7.61
C GLY A 45 -1.92 3.31 6.60
N THR A 46 -1.26 2.90 5.51
CA THR A 46 -0.82 3.72 4.40
C THR A 46 -1.27 3.08 3.10
N ILE A 47 -1.94 3.85 2.25
CA ILE A 47 -2.29 3.39 0.90
C ILE A 47 -1.02 3.27 0.09
N GLY A 48 -0.88 2.14 -0.60
CA GLY A 48 0.23 1.90 -1.52
C GLY A 48 0.29 3.00 -2.58
N GLN A 49 1.51 3.46 -2.86
CA GLN A 49 1.77 4.44 -3.89
C GLN A 49 2.64 3.81 -4.96
N CYS A 50 2.24 3.95 -6.23
CA CYS A 50 3.00 3.41 -7.34
C CYS A 50 4.26 4.25 -7.57
N HIS A 51 5.45 3.69 -7.35
CA HIS A 51 6.73 4.37 -7.60
C HIS A 51 6.99 4.73 -9.07
N ARG A 52 6.26 4.13 -10.03
CA ARG A 52 6.36 4.49 -11.46
C ARG A 52 5.56 5.75 -11.77
N CYS A 53 4.26 5.78 -11.49
CA CYS A 53 3.37 6.89 -11.91
C CYS A 53 2.94 7.81 -10.76
N GLN A 54 3.35 7.52 -9.52
CA GLN A 54 3.05 8.23 -8.26
C GLN A 54 1.59 8.22 -7.80
N LEU A 55 0.68 7.55 -8.52
CA LEU A 55 -0.72 7.41 -8.11
C LEU A 55 -0.87 6.50 -6.89
N PHE A 56 -1.92 6.75 -6.11
CA PHE A 56 -2.28 5.97 -4.93
C PHE A 56 -3.16 4.78 -5.30
N GLY A 57 -3.17 3.75 -4.45
CA GLY A 57 -4.10 2.62 -4.50
C GLY A 57 -3.54 1.33 -5.10
N TYR A 58 -2.30 1.33 -5.62
CA TYR A 58 -1.70 0.14 -6.22
C TYR A 58 -0.17 0.19 -6.25
N SER A 59 0.45 -0.97 -6.48
CA SER A 59 1.91 -1.14 -6.54
C SER A 59 2.46 -0.93 -7.95
N SER A 60 3.78 -0.84 -8.09
CA SER A 60 4.42 -0.67 -9.42
C SER A 60 4.44 -1.93 -10.28
N VAL A 61 4.11 -3.10 -9.71
CA VAL A 61 4.36 -4.43 -10.31
C VAL A 61 3.79 -4.56 -11.72
N ASN A 62 2.60 -4.03 -11.97
CA ASN A 62 1.93 -4.09 -13.28
C ASN A 62 1.54 -2.70 -13.80
N CYS A 63 2.22 -1.64 -13.35
CA CYS A 63 1.89 -0.29 -13.79
C CYS A 63 2.37 -0.04 -15.23
N ARG A 64 1.43 0.27 -16.13
CA ARG A 64 1.69 0.62 -17.54
C ARG A 64 1.55 2.12 -17.83
N LEU A 65 1.25 2.93 -16.82
CA LEU A 65 1.11 4.38 -16.99
C LEU A 65 2.48 5.05 -17.22
N PRO A 66 2.49 6.25 -17.82
CA PRO A 66 3.70 7.05 -17.97
C PRO A 66 4.40 7.27 -16.62
N ALA A 67 5.73 7.23 -16.63
CA ALA A 67 6.53 7.47 -15.44
C ALA A 67 6.38 8.93 -14.98
N ARG A 68 6.38 9.13 -13.66
CA ARG A 68 6.35 10.44 -13.03
C ARG A 68 7.37 10.49 -11.90
N CYS A 69 8.21 11.51 -11.90
CA CYS A 69 9.19 11.72 -10.83
C CYS A 69 8.49 12.13 -9.54
N VAL A 70 8.88 11.52 -8.41
CA VAL A 70 8.34 11.84 -7.08
C VAL A 70 8.68 13.28 -6.64
N LYS A 71 9.79 13.84 -7.13
CA LYS A 71 10.32 15.14 -6.73
C LYS A 71 9.71 16.29 -7.54
N CYS A 72 9.68 16.17 -8.88
CA CYS A 72 9.31 17.27 -9.78
C CYS A 72 8.11 16.99 -10.71
N ALA A 73 7.46 15.83 -10.61
CA ALA A 73 6.36 15.42 -11.49
C ALA A 73 6.71 15.31 -13.00
N GLY A 74 8.00 15.38 -13.36
CA GLY A 74 8.48 15.22 -14.74
C GLY A 74 8.24 13.82 -15.31
N PRO A 75 8.25 13.65 -16.65
CA PRO A 75 7.91 12.40 -17.34
C PRO A 75 9.09 11.40 -17.36
N HIS A 76 9.63 11.08 -16.20
CA HIS A 76 10.78 10.17 -16.01
C HIS A 76 10.67 9.44 -14.67
N LEU A 77 11.46 8.38 -14.48
CA LEU A 77 11.57 7.71 -13.19
C LEU A 77 12.40 8.55 -12.22
N THR A 78 12.10 8.50 -10.92
CA THR A 78 12.85 9.28 -9.90
C THR A 78 14.37 9.09 -9.97
N GLY A 79 14.85 7.89 -10.35
CA GLY A 79 16.28 7.61 -10.51
C GLY A 79 16.95 8.30 -11.70
N GLU A 80 16.17 8.74 -12.69
CA GLU A 80 16.64 9.47 -13.88
C GLU A 80 16.54 10.99 -13.68
N CYS A 81 16.12 11.43 -12.50
CA CYS A 81 15.96 12.85 -12.22
C CYS A 81 17.34 13.53 -12.11
N SER A 82 17.53 14.63 -12.84
CA SER A 82 18.75 15.47 -12.76
C SER A 82 19.01 16.01 -11.35
N HIS A 83 17.96 16.15 -10.54
CA HIS A 83 18.07 16.57 -9.16
C HIS A 83 18.40 15.37 -8.26
N THR A 84 19.69 15.14 -8.08
CA THR A 84 20.22 14.06 -7.23
C THR A 84 20.05 14.36 -5.74
N THR A 85 20.10 15.63 -5.33
CA THR A 85 19.96 16.09 -3.94
C THR A 85 18.53 16.55 -3.60
N LYS A 86 18.37 17.19 -2.44
CA LYS A 86 17.11 17.78 -1.97
C LYS A 86 16.71 18.92 -2.92
N MET A 87 15.54 18.81 -3.53
CA MET A 87 14.98 19.82 -4.41
C MET A 87 14.37 20.94 -3.57
N GLU A 88 14.72 22.19 -3.89
CA GLU A 88 14.17 23.38 -3.22
C GLU A 88 12.67 23.55 -3.51
N ASN A 89 12.27 23.33 -4.76
CA ASN A 89 10.90 23.51 -5.24
C ASN A 89 10.31 22.20 -5.79
N PRO A 90 9.99 21.21 -4.93
CA PRO A 90 9.36 19.97 -5.36
C PRO A 90 7.94 20.21 -5.84
N VAL A 91 7.48 19.45 -6.81
CA VAL A 91 6.12 19.51 -7.35
C VAL A 91 5.48 18.14 -7.26
N CYS A 92 4.31 18.08 -6.61
CA CYS A 92 3.60 16.84 -6.42
C CYS A 92 2.99 16.36 -7.74
N ALA A 93 3.26 15.11 -8.12
CA ALA A 93 2.66 14.51 -9.32
C ALA A 93 1.12 14.46 -9.26
N ASN A 94 0.54 14.32 -8.07
CA ASN A 94 -0.89 14.08 -7.85
C ASN A 94 -1.71 15.37 -7.67
N CYS A 95 -1.20 16.39 -6.96
CA CYS A 95 -1.94 17.63 -6.65
C CYS A 95 -1.28 18.91 -7.17
N LYS A 96 -0.09 18.82 -7.78
CA LYS A 96 0.67 19.95 -8.35
C LYS A 96 1.10 21.05 -7.36
N ARG A 97 0.98 20.81 -6.05
CA ARG A 97 1.41 21.73 -4.97
C ARG A 97 2.91 21.57 -4.64
N PRO A 98 3.51 22.55 -3.93
CA PRO A 98 4.96 22.57 -3.64
C PRO A 98 5.36 21.56 -2.55
N HIS A 99 5.28 20.27 -2.86
CA HIS A 99 5.74 19.16 -2.02
C HIS A 99 5.99 17.93 -2.90
N PRO A 100 6.84 16.96 -2.50
CA PRO A 100 7.02 15.74 -3.27
C PRO A 100 5.74 14.89 -3.27
N ALA A 101 5.57 14.02 -4.26
CA ALA A 101 4.41 13.13 -4.35
C ALA A 101 4.32 12.11 -3.20
N SER A 102 5.44 11.84 -2.52
CA SER A 102 5.51 10.98 -1.33
C SER A 102 5.04 11.65 -0.03
N TYR A 103 4.73 12.96 -0.06
CA TYR A 103 4.25 13.67 1.11
C TYR A 103 2.89 13.12 1.57
N ARG A 104 2.81 12.68 2.83
CA ARG A 104 1.61 12.04 3.41
C ARG A 104 0.46 13.00 3.69
N GLY A 105 0.72 14.31 3.79
CA GLY A 105 -0.32 15.34 3.92
C GLY A 105 -0.81 15.89 2.57
N CYS A 106 -0.64 15.14 1.48
CA CYS A 106 -1.12 15.56 0.16
C CYS A 106 -2.66 15.69 0.19
N PRO A 107 -3.26 16.79 -0.29
CA PRO A 107 -4.73 16.92 -0.32
C PRO A 107 -5.41 15.87 -1.21
N ASN A 108 -4.67 15.31 -2.18
CA ASN A 108 -5.15 14.24 -3.07
C ASN A 108 -4.75 12.84 -2.56
N SER A 109 -4.13 12.71 -1.38
CA SER A 109 -3.96 11.39 -0.79
C SER A 109 -5.33 10.87 -0.35
N PRO A 110 -5.73 9.68 -0.79
CA PRO A 110 -6.96 9.07 -0.31
C PRO A 110 -6.89 8.92 1.22
N ASN A 111 -7.95 9.35 1.90
CA ASN A 111 -8.14 9.03 3.30
C ASN A 111 -8.34 7.51 3.40
N LEU A 112 -7.48 6.82 4.11
CA LEU A 112 -7.89 5.54 4.65
C LEU A 112 -8.98 5.82 5.67
N PRO A 113 -10.12 5.10 5.65
CA PRO A 113 -10.78 4.87 6.91
C PRO A 113 -9.70 4.23 7.80
N LEU A 114 -9.29 4.94 8.86
CA LEU A 114 -8.48 4.34 9.91
C LEU A 114 -9.14 2.99 10.23
N PRO A 115 -8.38 1.90 10.42
CA PRO A 115 -9.00 0.70 10.95
C PRO A 115 -9.76 1.14 12.20
N LEU A 116 -11.07 0.90 12.22
CA LEU A 116 -11.94 1.25 13.35
C LEU A 116 -11.31 0.62 14.59
N THR A 117 -10.56 1.42 15.35
CA THR A 117 -10.04 1.01 16.64
C THR A 117 -11.22 1.09 17.59
N HIS A 118 -11.91 -0.03 17.73
CA HIS A 118 -12.68 -0.35 18.92
C HIS A 118 -11.86 -1.31 19.77
#